data_AF-A0A1I8C776-F1
#
_entry.id   AF-A0A1I8C776-F1
#
_cell.length_a   1.000
_cell.length_b   1.000
_cell.length_c   1.000
_cell.angle_alpha   90.00
_cell.angle_beta   90.00
_cell.angle_gamma   90.00
#
_symmetry.space_group_name_H-M   'P 1'
#
loop_
_entity.id
_entity.type
_entity.pdbx_description
1 polymer ?
#
loop_
_entity_poly.entity_id
_entity_poly.type
_entity_poly.pdbx_seq_one_letter_code
_entity_poly.pdbx_strand_id
1 'polypeptide(L)'
;MEKETVEPGEIIEVITEDGKVVEEEFGGHTTHEASDRESSIEGQLCKEDFDQDNGVCYPEFIYTSSVPEKVALDVEFIGVIVNGEEKRYAARVVILNYDKKVIYNKFIRCDPDLRYDYHTEQNGITKKDVESGEHFRVVKREIQLIIENRIVIGHRLHTDFKLLEIKHPRHLQRDTYTYRGFQKKLKIKTNDPSLHQLCADVLRHHVKEKIYDALRDTKLVIELYKYAEKDIDRVQGRK
;
A
#
# COMPACT_ATOMS: atom_id res chain seq x y z
N MET A 1 24.39 -18.26 -27.60
CA MET A 1 24.91 -16.94 -27.18
C MET A 1 24.54 -16.78 -25.73
N GLU A 2 25.52 -16.98 -24.86
CA GLU A 2 25.39 -16.74 -23.43
C GLU A 2 25.07 -15.26 -23.22
N LYS A 3 24.10 -14.96 -22.35
CA LYS A 3 23.83 -13.58 -21.92
C LYS A 3 24.80 -13.31 -20.78
N GLU A 4 25.78 -12.45 -20.98
CA GLU A 4 26.63 -11.94 -19.89
C GLU A 4 25.75 -11.23 -18.87
N THR A 5 25.90 -11.64 -17.61
CA THR A 5 25.27 -11.01 -16.44
C THR A 5 26.27 -10.04 -15.84
N VAL A 6 25.94 -8.74 -15.85
CA VAL A 6 26.74 -7.68 -15.22
C VAL A 6 26.60 -7.78 -13.69
N GLU A 7 27.72 -7.81 -12.97
CA GLU A 7 27.75 -7.93 -11.51
C GLU A 7 27.60 -6.54 -10.84
N PRO A 8 27.04 -6.45 -9.61
CA PRO A 8 26.90 -5.17 -8.91
C PRO A 8 28.25 -4.50 -8.62
N GLY A 9 28.39 -3.22 -8.99
CA GLY A 9 29.60 -2.40 -8.83
C GLY A 9 30.41 -2.19 -10.11
N GLU A 10 29.96 -2.74 -11.25
CA GLU A 10 30.61 -2.54 -12.54
C GLU A 10 30.23 -1.18 -13.15
N ILE A 11 31.22 -0.42 -13.67
CA ILE A 11 30.98 0.85 -14.35
C ILE A 11 30.48 0.56 -15.76
N ILE A 12 29.28 1.04 -16.07
CA ILE A 12 28.66 0.90 -17.39
C ILE A 12 28.48 2.26 -18.07
N GLU A 13 28.73 2.30 -19.36
CA GLU A 13 28.45 3.47 -20.20
C GLU A 13 26.96 3.49 -20.57
N VAL A 14 26.26 4.53 -20.12
CA VAL A 14 24.83 4.74 -20.42
C VAL A 14 24.70 5.92 -21.38
N ILE A 15 23.94 5.72 -22.46
CA ILE A 15 23.59 6.79 -23.39
C ILE A 15 22.28 7.42 -22.93
N THR A 16 22.35 8.70 -22.54
CA THR A 16 21.19 9.48 -22.11
C THR A 16 20.27 9.82 -23.30
N GLU A 17 19.04 10.23 -23.03
CA GLU A 17 18.05 10.57 -24.06
C GLU A 17 18.49 11.73 -24.98
N ASP A 18 19.39 12.60 -24.51
CA ASP A 18 20.03 13.66 -25.31
C ASP A 18 21.31 13.21 -26.04
N GLY A 19 21.61 11.91 -26.03
CA GLY A 19 22.70 11.29 -26.77
C GLY A 19 24.09 11.46 -26.15
N LYS A 20 24.18 11.83 -24.86
CA LYS A 20 25.47 11.89 -24.15
C LYS A 20 25.80 10.55 -23.53
N VAL A 21 27.08 10.20 -23.54
CA VAL A 21 27.60 9.02 -22.85
C VAL A 21 28.01 9.43 -21.44
N VAL A 22 27.48 8.76 -20.43
CA VAL A 22 27.85 8.92 -19.02
C VAL A 22 28.22 7.57 -18.41
N GLU A 23 29.24 7.55 -17.56
CA GLU A 23 29.68 6.36 -16.84
C GLU A 23 28.94 6.29 -15.48
N GLU A 24 28.20 5.21 -15.22
CA GLU A 24 27.50 4.98 -13.95
C GLU A 24 27.83 3.59 -13.36
N GLU A 25 27.95 3.49 -12.04
CA GLU A 25 28.11 2.19 -11.36
C GLU A 25 26.78 1.45 -11.24
N PHE A 26 26.72 0.25 -11.81
CA PHE A 26 25.54 -0.59 -11.79
C PHE A 26 25.32 -1.18 -10.38
N GLY A 27 24.31 -0.71 -9.65
CA GLY A 27 23.86 -1.33 -8.39
C GLY A 27 24.39 -0.72 -7.07
N GLY A 28 24.95 0.49 -7.10
CA GLY A 28 25.44 1.18 -5.89
C GLY A 28 24.35 1.55 -4.89
N HIS A 29 24.40 0.95 -3.70
CA HIS A 29 23.65 1.35 -2.51
C HIS A 29 24.50 2.39 -1.75
N THR A 30 24.07 3.64 -1.66
CA THR A 30 24.77 4.64 -0.83
C THR A 30 24.57 4.31 0.65
N THR A 31 25.60 3.76 1.29
CA THR A 31 25.68 3.61 2.74
C THR A 31 26.07 4.94 3.38
N HIS A 32 25.14 5.57 4.12
CA HIS A 32 25.52 6.58 5.10
C HIS A 32 25.79 5.90 6.44
N GLU A 33 27.02 6.03 6.92
CA GLU A 33 27.48 5.59 8.23
C GLU A 33 26.65 6.25 9.34
N ALA A 34 26.07 5.42 10.20
CA ALA A 34 25.40 5.86 11.42
C ALA A 34 26.44 6.08 12.51
N SER A 35 26.73 7.34 12.84
CA SER A 35 27.40 7.71 14.09
C SER A 35 26.36 7.94 15.19
N ASP A 36 26.58 7.29 16.32
CA ASP A 36 25.77 7.30 17.54
C ASP A 36 25.26 8.69 17.96
N ARG A 37 23.94 8.86 18.02
CA ARG A 37 23.24 9.73 19.00
C ARG A 37 21.84 9.19 19.31
N GLU A 38 21.66 8.65 20.51
CA GLU A 38 20.35 8.66 21.15
C GLU A 38 19.96 10.12 21.44
N SER A 39 18.82 10.59 20.90
CA SER A 39 17.79 11.33 21.64
C SER A 39 16.74 11.96 20.70
N SER A 40 15.48 11.78 21.10
CA SER A 40 14.34 12.67 20.84
C SER A 40 13.67 12.61 19.45
N ILE A 41 12.38 12.24 19.52
CA ILE A 41 11.37 12.26 18.47
C ILE A 41 11.12 13.71 18.01
N GLU A 42 10.68 13.85 16.74
CA GLU A 42 10.13 15.02 16.03
C GLU A 42 11.01 15.59 14.89
N GLY A 43 11.23 14.78 13.85
CA GLY A 43 11.55 15.30 12.53
C GLY A 43 10.25 15.64 11.80
N GLN A 44 9.90 16.92 11.71
CA GLN A 44 8.83 17.42 10.85
C GLN A 44 9.33 17.41 9.40
N LEU A 45 8.68 16.68 8.49
CA LEU A 45 8.97 16.76 7.05
C LEU A 45 8.48 18.12 6.54
N CYS A 46 9.37 18.99 6.06
CA CYS A 46 8.99 20.30 5.55
C CYS A 46 8.79 20.26 4.02
N LYS A 47 8.00 21.20 3.47
CA LYS A 47 7.69 21.24 2.02
C LYS A 47 8.96 21.33 1.16
N GLU A 48 9.99 22.01 1.67
CA GLU A 48 11.25 22.30 0.98
C GLU A 48 12.15 21.06 0.81
N ASP A 49 12.03 20.05 1.69
CA ASP A 49 12.83 18.81 1.60
C ASP A 49 12.50 17.94 0.37
N PHE A 50 11.39 18.22 -0.32
CA PHE A 50 10.85 17.38 -1.41
C PHE A 50 10.72 18.08 -2.77
N ASP A 51 11.06 19.37 -2.87
CA ASP A 51 10.90 20.19 -4.07
C ASP A 51 11.82 19.82 -5.26
N GLN A 52 12.52 18.68 -5.18
CA GLN A 52 13.37 18.18 -6.28
C GLN A 52 12.72 17.11 -7.17
N ASP A 53 11.49 16.63 -6.88
CA ASP A 53 10.81 15.62 -7.71
C ASP A 53 9.66 16.20 -8.56
N ASN A 54 10.02 16.95 -9.61
CA ASN A 54 9.17 17.24 -10.78
C ASN A 54 7.75 17.83 -10.50
N GLY A 55 7.55 18.59 -9.43
CA GLY A 55 6.30 19.31 -9.20
C GLY A 55 5.12 18.45 -8.69
N VAL A 56 5.40 17.33 -8.02
CA VAL A 56 4.37 16.53 -7.34
C VAL A 56 3.89 17.26 -6.07
N CYS A 57 2.63 17.70 -6.06
CA CYS A 57 2.02 18.36 -4.91
C CYS A 57 1.42 17.32 -3.95
N TYR A 58 2.02 17.19 -2.76
CA TYR A 58 1.55 16.26 -1.74
C TYR A 58 0.45 16.86 -0.87
N PRO A 59 -0.44 16.03 -0.30
CA PRO A 59 -1.45 16.49 0.65
C PRO A 59 -0.84 17.24 1.84
N GLU A 60 -1.42 18.38 2.19
CA GLU A 60 -0.92 19.26 3.26
C GLU A 60 -0.75 18.55 4.61
N PHE A 61 -1.57 17.54 4.91
CA PHE A 61 -1.49 16.79 6.16
C PHE A 61 -0.20 15.97 6.32
N ILE A 62 0.48 15.57 5.23
CA ILE A 62 1.76 14.83 5.30
C ILE A 62 2.85 15.69 5.97
N TYR A 63 2.72 17.01 5.86
CA TYR A 63 3.64 18.01 6.39
C TYR A 63 3.29 18.53 7.79
N THR A 64 2.14 18.11 8.34
CA THR A 64 1.72 18.54 9.68
C THR A 64 2.20 17.55 10.73
N SER A 65 2.63 18.04 11.88
CA SER A 65 3.06 17.29 13.07
C SER A 65 1.98 16.38 13.70
N SER A 66 0.84 16.18 13.04
CA SER A 66 -0.35 15.46 13.50
C SER A 66 -0.65 14.22 12.64
N VAL A 67 0.36 13.57 12.05
CA VAL A 67 0.06 12.37 11.28
C VAL A 67 -0.22 11.19 12.22
N PRO A 68 -1.35 10.49 12.08
CA PRO A 68 -1.74 9.44 13.02
C PRO A 68 -0.72 8.31 13.06
N GLU A 69 -0.40 7.82 14.25
CA GLU A 69 0.47 6.66 14.48
C GLU A 69 -0.02 5.39 13.74
N LYS A 70 -1.34 5.30 13.56
CA LYS A 70 -2.06 4.18 12.93
C LYS A 70 -2.88 4.65 11.74
N VAL A 71 -2.65 4.01 10.60
CA VAL A 71 -3.45 4.19 9.38
C VAL A 71 -4.00 2.86 8.91
N ALA A 72 -5.15 2.86 8.25
CA ALA A 72 -5.70 1.67 7.61
C ALA A 72 -5.60 1.81 6.09
N LEU A 73 -5.21 0.73 5.43
CA LEU A 73 -4.97 0.65 3.99
C LEU A 73 -5.84 -0.46 3.38
N ASP A 74 -6.43 -0.18 2.23
CA ASP A 74 -7.10 -1.16 1.39
C ASP A 74 -6.87 -0.82 -0.09
N VAL A 75 -6.68 -1.85 -0.92
CA VAL A 75 -6.39 -1.71 -2.35
C VAL A 75 -7.38 -2.55 -3.15
N GLU A 76 -8.18 -1.87 -3.96
CA GLU A 76 -8.98 -2.54 -4.98
C GLU A 76 -8.15 -2.74 -6.24
N PHE A 77 -8.41 -3.84 -6.92
CA PHE A 77 -7.71 -4.23 -8.13
C PHE A 77 -8.67 -4.58 -9.26
N ILE A 78 -8.14 -4.50 -10.47
CA ILE A 78 -8.77 -4.96 -11.71
C ILE A 78 -7.90 -6.01 -12.37
N GLY A 79 -8.46 -6.72 -13.35
CA GLY A 79 -7.73 -7.66 -14.20
C GLY A 79 -7.00 -6.94 -15.34
N VAL A 80 -5.79 -7.40 -15.66
CA VAL A 80 -5.04 -7.05 -16.86
C VAL A 80 -4.61 -8.33 -17.57
N ILE A 81 -4.86 -8.42 -18.87
CA ILE A 81 -4.52 -9.60 -19.67
C ILE A 81 -3.10 -9.47 -20.21
N VAL A 82 -2.20 -10.33 -19.73
CA VAL A 82 -0.78 -10.37 -20.15
C VAL A 82 -0.47 -11.77 -20.64
N ASN A 83 -0.06 -11.91 -21.91
CA ASN A 83 0.24 -13.21 -22.54
C ASN A 83 -0.91 -14.23 -22.46
N GLY A 84 -2.16 -13.76 -22.50
CA GLY A 84 -3.35 -14.60 -22.40
C GLY A 84 -3.75 -14.98 -20.98
N GLU A 85 -3.00 -14.57 -19.96
CA GLU A 85 -3.32 -14.79 -18.54
C GLU A 85 -3.79 -13.49 -17.88
N GLU A 86 -4.78 -13.60 -16.99
CA GLU A 86 -5.22 -12.46 -16.19
C GLU A 86 -4.31 -12.27 -14.97
N LYS A 87 -3.79 -11.06 -14.81
CA LYS A 87 -3.04 -10.61 -13.65
C LYS A 87 -3.81 -9.51 -12.93
N ARG A 88 -3.57 -9.35 -11.63
CA ARG A 88 -4.18 -8.28 -10.84
C ARG A 88 -3.36 -7.00 -10.96
N TYR A 89 -4.05 -5.88 -11.14
CA TYR A 89 -3.48 -4.55 -11.23
C TYR A 89 -4.18 -3.62 -10.23
N ALA A 90 -3.43 -2.89 -9.41
CA ALA A 90 -3.99 -1.95 -8.45
C ALA A 90 -4.79 -0.85 -9.17
N ALA A 91 -6.02 -0.59 -8.74
CA ALA A 91 -6.93 0.32 -9.43
C ALA A 91 -7.44 1.45 -8.53
N ARG A 92 -7.59 1.22 -7.22
CA ARG A 92 -7.94 2.25 -6.26
C ARG A 92 -7.29 1.97 -4.92
N VAL A 93 -6.78 3.01 -4.27
CA VAL A 93 -6.19 2.90 -2.94
C VAL A 93 -6.91 3.84 -2.00
N VAL A 94 -7.32 3.32 -0.85
CA VAL A 94 -7.86 4.11 0.25
C VAL A 94 -6.97 3.98 1.47
N ILE A 95 -6.64 5.13 2.08
CA ILE A 95 -6.02 5.20 3.39
C ILE A 95 -6.90 6.06 4.29
N LEU A 96 -7.22 5.52 5.46
CA LEU A 96 -7.95 6.23 6.51
C LEU A 96 -7.07 6.37 7.76
N ASN A 97 -7.30 7.42 8.53
CA ASN A 97 -6.76 7.49 9.89
C ASN A 97 -7.51 6.51 10.83
N TYR A 98 -6.98 6.33 12.03
CA TYR A 98 -7.62 5.51 13.07
C TYR A 98 -9.07 5.95 13.42
N ASP A 99 -9.43 7.22 13.20
CA ASP A 99 -10.79 7.75 13.41
C ASP A 99 -11.70 7.60 12.17
N LYS A 100 -11.30 6.81 11.17
CA LYS A 100 -12.04 6.58 9.91
C LYS A 100 -12.19 7.82 9.02
N LYS A 101 -11.37 8.86 9.22
CA LYS A 101 -11.28 10.02 8.33
C LYS A 101 -10.39 9.69 7.14
N VAL A 102 -10.80 10.14 5.95
CA VAL A 102 -10.04 9.92 4.71
C VAL A 102 -8.75 10.71 4.73
N ILE A 103 -7.64 9.99 4.58
CA ILE A 103 -6.29 10.53 4.38
C ILE A 103 -5.98 10.53 2.89
N TYR A 104 -6.25 9.40 2.23
CA TYR A 104 -5.91 9.17 0.83
C TYR A 104 -7.02 8.36 0.17
N ASN A 105 -7.42 8.73 -1.04
CA ASN A 105 -8.42 8.01 -1.83
C ASN A 105 -8.22 8.38 -3.30
N LYS A 106 -7.42 7.59 -4.02
CA LYS A 106 -7.12 7.85 -5.44
C LYS A 106 -7.33 6.59 -6.27
N PHE A 107 -7.78 6.79 -7.51
CA PHE A 107 -7.70 5.80 -8.57
C PHE A 107 -6.31 5.79 -9.19
N ILE A 108 -5.86 4.64 -9.66
CA ILE A 108 -4.59 4.45 -10.36
C ILE A 108 -4.88 4.37 -11.85
N ARG A 109 -4.08 5.10 -12.63
CA ARG A 109 -4.20 5.13 -14.09
C ARG A 109 -3.79 3.82 -14.73
N CYS A 110 -4.64 3.33 -15.62
CA CYS A 110 -4.33 2.21 -16.51
C CYS A 110 -3.43 2.65 -17.67
N ASP A 111 -2.55 1.76 -18.10
CA ASP A 111 -1.77 1.91 -19.33
C ASP A 111 -2.69 1.74 -20.55
N PRO A 112 -2.83 2.74 -21.44
CA PRO A 112 -3.74 2.64 -22.58
C PRO A 112 -3.39 1.50 -23.57
N ASP A 113 -2.16 0.98 -23.54
CA ASP A 113 -1.70 -0.07 -24.45
C ASP A 113 -2.04 -1.49 -23.96
N LEU A 114 -2.60 -1.62 -22.75
CA LEU A 114 -2.97 -2.90 -22.15
C LEU A 114 -4.48 -3.17 -22.19
N ARG A 115 -4.83 -4.47 -22.21
CA ARG A 115 -6.22 -4.93 -22.14
C ARG A 115 -6.63 -5.23 -20.70
N TYR A 116 -7.70 -4.58 -20.24
CA TYR A 116 -8.21 -4.72 -18.87
C TYR A 116 -9.56 -5.43 -18.80
N ASP A 117 -9.79 -6.13 -17.70
CA ASP A 117 -11.10 -6.56 -17.20
C ASP A 117 -11.34 -5.86 -15.86
N TYR A 118 -12.30 -4.93 -15.82
CA TYR A 118 -12.51 -4.09 -14.63
C TYR A 118 -13.23 -4.82 -13.51
N HIS A 119 -13.91 -5.95 -13.80
CA HIS A 119 -14.79 -6.62 -12.85
C HIS A 119 -15.75 -5.66 -12.14
N THR A 120 -16.32 -4.70 -12.89
CA THR A 120 -17.13 -3.59 -12.35
C THR A 120 -18.30 -4.08 -11.50
N GLU A 121 -18.89 -5.23 -11.83
CA GLU A 121 -19.97 -5.82 -11.04
C GLU A 121 -19.53 -6.28 -9.65
N GLN A 122 -18.23 -6.49 -9.44
CA GLN A 122 -17.63 -6.94 -8.18
C GLN A 122 -17.09 -5.78 -7.34
N ASN A 123 -16.47 -4.76 -7.95
CA ASN A 123 -15.74 -3.70 -7.23
C ASN A 123 -16.25 -2.26 -7.53
N GLY A 124 -17.20 -2.11 -8.46
CA GLY A 124 -17.75 -0.82 -8.86
C GLY A 124 -16.79 0.08 -9.67
N ILE A 125 -15.58 -0.38 -9.99
CA ILE A 125 -14.57 0.38 -10.74
C ILE A 125 -14.93 0.37 -12.22
N THR A 126 -14.99 1.55 -12.82
CA THR A 126 -15.24 1.72 -14.25
C THR A 126 -13.97 2.15 -15.00
N LYS A 127 -13.99 1.98 -16.33
CA LYS A 127 -12.94 2.50 -17.21
C LYS A 127 -12.66 3.99 -17.01
N LYS A 128 -13.72 4.79 -16.81
CA LYS A 128 -13.61 6.24 -16.62
C LYS A 128 -12.86 6.59 -15.32
N ASP A 129 -13.07 5.80 -14.26
CA ASP A 129 -12.41 6.05 -12.97
C ASP A 129 -10.90 5.90 -13.10
N VAL A 130 -10.43 4.85 -13.75
CA VAL A 130 -8.99 4.61 -13.95
C VAL A 130 -8.39 5.46 -15.07
N GLU A 131 -9.13 5.83 -16.11
CA GLU A 131 -8.64 6.79 -17.12
C GLU A 131 -8.31 8.16 -16.49
N SER A 132 -9.12 8.59 -15.52
CA SER A 132 -8.89 9.83 -14.76
C SER A 132 -7.98 9.64 -13.54
N GLY A 133 -7.44 8.43 -13.35
CA GLY A 133 -6.57 8.09 -12.23
C GLY A 133 -5.19 8.77 -12.29
N GLU A 134 -4.47 8.65 -11.19
CA GLU A 134 -3.10 9.12 -11.01
C GLU A 134 -2.08 8.04 -11.44
N HIS A 135 -0.91 8.45 -11.92
CA HIS A 135 0.14 7.53 -12.29
C HIS A 135 0.59 6.67 -11.11
N PHE A 136 0.75 5.36 -11.34
CA PHE A 136 1.13 4.39 -10.30
C PHE A 136 2.38 4.80 -9.53
N ARG A 137 3.40 5.37 -10.21
CA ARG A 137 4.64 5.84 -9.57
C ARG A 137 4.38 6.94 -8.53
N VAL A 138 3.49 7.89 -8.84
CA VAL A 138 3.10 8.97 -7.92
C VAL A 138 2.35 8.38 -6.74
N VAL A 139 1.33 7.55 -7.01
CA VAL A 139 0.53 6.89 -5.97
C VAL A 139 1.41 6.06 -5.02
N LYS A 140 2.34 5.27 -5.55
CA LYS A 140 3.29 4.46 -4.76
C LYS A 140 4.13 5.34 -3.85
N ARG A 141 4.72 6.42 -4.36
CA ARG A 141 5.54 7.37 -3.59
C ARG A 141 4.73 8.05 -2.49
N GLU A 142 3.54 8.53 -2.80
CA GLU A 142 2.64 9.14 -1.81
C GLU A 142 2.28 8.15 -0.69
N ILE A 143 1.94 6.90 -1.03
CA ILE A 143 1.62 5.88 -0.04
C ILE A 143 2.84 5.57 0.84
N GLN A 144 4.04 5.44 0.26
CA GLN A 144 5.26 5.19 1.04
C GLN A 144 5.49 6.28 2.10
N LEU A 145 5.32 7.55 1.75
CA LEU A 145 5.39 8.68 2.70
C LEU A 145 4.27 8.64 3.74
N ILE A 146 3.06 8.22 3.35
CA ILE A 146 1.91 8.11 4.26
C ILE A 146 2.07 6.93 5.24
N ILE A 147 2.80 5.88 4.92
CA ILE A 147 2.94 4.72 5.82
C ILE A 147 4.29 4.65 6.53
N GLU A 148 5.23 5.52 6.15
CA GLU A 148 6.57 5.55 6.72
C GLU A 148 6.53 5.66 8.24
N ASN A 149 7.24 4.76 8.92
CA ASN A 149 7.31 4.65 10.38
C ASN A 149 5.95 4.56 11.10
N ARG A 150 4.89 4.16 10.39
CA ARG A 150 3.52 4.04 10.93
C ARG A 150 3.03 2.61 10.95
N ILE A 151 2.10 2.36 11.86
CA ILE A 151 1.37 1.11 11.91
C ILE A 151 0.32 1.11 10.78
N VAL A 152 0.40 0.12 9.89
CA VAL A 152 -0.57 -0.10 8.82
C VAL A 152 -1.52 -1.23 9.22
N ILE A 153 -2.80 -0.90 9.32
CA ILE A 153 -3.90 -1.82 9.60
C ILE A 153 -4.53 -2.24 8.27
N GLY A 154 -4.81 -3.52 8.10
CA GLY A 154 -5.40 -4.03 6.86
C GLY A 154 -6.05 -5.40 7.00
N HIS A 155 -6.51 -5.94 5.88
CA HIS A 155 -6.99 -7.30 5.77
C HIS A 155 -6.34 -7.96 4.57
N ARG A 156 -5.42 -8.92 4.80
CA ARG A 156 -4.54 -9.50 3.78
C ARG A 156 -3.52 -8.51 3.21
N LEU A 157 -2.87 -7.74 4.09
CA LEU A 157 -1.88 -6.71 3.73
C LEU A 157 -0.78 -7.18 2.76
N HIS A 158 -0.42 -8.47 2.80
CA HIS A 158 0.53 -9.04 1.85
C HIS A 158 0.07 -8.92 0.38
N THR A 159 -1.24 -8.96 0.12
CA THR A 159 -1.82 -8.76 -1.21
C THR A 159 -1.72 -7.30 -1.61
N ASP A 160 -2.14 -6.38 -0.73
CA ASP A 160 -2.09 -4.93 -0.97
C ASP A 160 -0.67 -4.46 -1.24
N PHE A 161 0.28 -4.83 -0.37
CA PHE A 161 1.68 -4.48 -0.53
C PHE A 161 2.32 -5.08 -1.79
N LYS A 162 1.88 -6.27 -2.21
CA LYS A 162 2.33 -6.86 -3.48
C LYS A 162 1.80 -6.06 -4.68
N LEU A 163 0.53 -5.65 -4.66
CA LEU A 163 -0.08 -4.83 -5.71
C LEU A 163 0.54 -3.44 -5.82
N LEU A 164 0.92 -2.86 -4.68
CA LEU A 164 1.58 -1.55 -4.62
C LEU A 164 3.10 -1.62 -4.81
N GLU A 165 3.66 -2.84 -4.86
CA GLU A 165 5.11 -3.08 -4.89
C GLU A 165 5.86 -2.38 -3.73
N ILE A 166 5.26 -2.39 -2.54
CA ILE A 166 5.78 -1.76 -1.33
C ILE A 166 6.24 -2.84 -0.35
N LYS A 167 7.37 -2.59 0.33
CA LYS A 167 7.81 -3.39 1.47
C LYS A 167 7.59 -2.59 2.75
N HIS A 168 6.72 -3.08 3.63
CA HIS A 168 6.48 -2.48 4.95
C HIS A 168 7.01 -3.39 6.07
N PRO A 169 7.67 -2.88 7.14
CA PRO A 169 8.18 -3.72 8.21
C PRO A 169 7.07 -4.55 8.89
N ARG A 170 7.29 -5.85 9.07
CA ARG A 170 6.27 -6.77 9.63
C ARG A 170 5.75 -6.33 11.01
N HIS A 171 6.63 -5.83 11.87
CA HIS A 171 6.26 -5.37 13.22
C HIS A 171 5.39 -4.08 13.21
N LEU A 172 5.30 -3.39 12.08
CA LEU A 172 4.42 -2.25 11.84
C LEU A 172 3.15 -2.64 11.06
N GLN A 173 2.91 -3.92 10.80
CA GLN A 173 1.68 -4.39 10.15
C GLN A 173 0.69 -4.91 11.20
N ARG A 174 -0.60 -4.58 11.04
CA ARG A 174 -1.72 -5.10 11.83
C ARG A 174 -2.74 -5.72 10.88
N ASP A 175 -2.51 -6.98 10.55
CA ASP A 175 -3.33 -7.71 9.58
C ASP A 175 -4.42 -8.51 10.29
N THR A 176 -5.66 -8.07 10.11
CA THR A 176 -6.86 -8.71 10.68
C THR A 176 -7.09 -10.12 10.11
N TYR A 177 -6.63 -10.41 8.89
CA TYR A 177 -6.76 -11.72 8.26
C TYR A 177 -5.87 -12.76 8.95
N THR A 178 -4.62 -12.41 9.24
CA THR A 178 -3.64 -13.34 9.83
C THR A 178 -3.80 -13.49 11.35
N TYR A 179 -4.57 -12.62 12.01
CA TYR A 179 -4.81 -12.69 13.44
C TYR A 179 -5.68 -13.91 13.81
N ARG A 180 -5.02 -14.98 14.27
CA ARG A 180 -5.64 -16.27 14.61
C ARG A 180 -6.66 -16.22 15.75
N GLY A 181 -6.76 -15.11 16.49
CA GLY A 181 -7.74 -14.96 17.56
C GLY A 181 -9.19 -14.93 17.06
N PHE A 182 -9.45 -14.42 15.86
CA PHE A 182 -10.80 -14.44 15.28
C PHE A 182 -11.25 -15.86 14.96
N GLN A 183 -10.44 -16.64 14.26
CA GLN A 183 -10.77 -18.03 13.90
C GLN A 183 -10.99 -18.90 15.14
N LYS A 184 -10.15 -18.72 16.18
CA LYS A 184 -10.27 -19.46 17.44
C LYS A 184 -11.55 -19.12 18.21
N LYS A 185 -11.89 -17.83 18.34
CA LYS A 185 -13.06 -17.37 19.12
C LYS A 185 -14.38 -17.77 18.44
N LEU A 186 -14.41 -17.77 17.11
CA LEU A 186 -15.64 -17.95 16.33
C LEU A 186 -15.84 -19.37 15.79
N LYS A 187 -14.92 -20.30 16.05
CA LYS A 187 -14.92 -21.65 15.46
C LYS A 187 -15.12 -21.62 13.93
N ILE A 188 -14.58 -20.59 13.27
CA ILE A 188 -14.67 -20.43 11.83
C ILE A 188 -13.99 -21.65 11.20
N LYS A 189 -14.77 -22.43 10.43
CA LYS A 189 -14.28 -23.65 9.77
C LYS A 189 -13.41 -23.33 8.55
N THR A 190 -13.57 -22.15 7.96
CA THR A 190 -12.73 -21.73 6.84
C THR A 190 -11.37 -21.24 7.32
N ASN A 191 -10.33 -21.71 6.64
CA ASN A 191 -8.96 -21.21 6.84
C ASN A 191 -8.74 -19.85 6.16
N ASP A 192 -9.71 -19.39 5.37
CA ASP A 192 -9.63 -18.18 4.54
C ASP A 192 -10.90 -17.31 4.71
N PRO A 193 -11.14 -16.68 5.88
CA PRO A 193 -12.30 -15.82 6.06
C PRO A 193 -12.13 -14.50 5.29
N SER A 194 -13.19 -14.05 4.62
CA SER A 194 -13.22 -12.70 4.05
C SER A 194 -13.42 -11.65 5.15
N LEU A 195 -13.12 -10.39 4.84
CA LEU A 195 -13.40 -9.27 5.73
C LEU A 195 -14.87 -9.23 6.13
N HIS A 196 -15.79 -9.32 5.16
CA HIS A 196 -17.23 -9.26 5.42
C HIS A 196 -17.71 -10.42 6.31
N GLN A 197 -17.13 -11.62 6.14
CA GLN A 197 -17.43 -12.76 7.02
C GLN A 197 -16.97 -12.49 8.45
N LEU A 198 -15.76 -11.96 8.64
CA LEU A 198 -15.26 -11.59 9.97
C LEU A 198 -16.10 -10.47 10.60
N CYS A 199 -16.52 -9.47 9.84
CA CYS A 199 -17.40 -8.40 10.34
C CYS A 199 -18.76 -8.96 10.76
N ALA A 200 -19.34 -9.88 9.98
CA ALA A 200 -20.59 -10.54 10.33
C ALA A 200 -20.44 -11.35 11.63
N ASP A 201 -19.39 -12.15 11.75
CA ASP A 201 -19.24 -13.07 12.89
C ASP A 201 -18.76 -12.37 14.17
N VAL A 202 -17.85 -11.39 14.05
CA VAL A 202 -17.25 -10.68 15.20
C VAL A 202 -18.09 -9.49 15.62
N LEU A 203 -18.45 -8.64 14.66
CA LEU A 203 -19.10 -7.34 14.91
C LEU A 203 -20.63 -7.42 14.82
N ARG A 204 -21.18 -8.56 14.35
CA ARG A 204 -22.61 -8.70 14.00
C ARG A 204 -23.05 -7.67 12.95
N HIS A 205 -22.10 -7.25 12.11
CA HIS A 205 -22.33 -6.28 11.05
C HIS A 205 -22.38 -7.02 9.70
N HIS A 206 -23.56 -7.09 9.11
CA HIS A 206 -23.76 -7.74 7.82
C HIS A 206 -23.75 -6.69 6.70
N VAL A 207 -22.72 -6.74 5.86
CA VAL A 207 -22.68 -5.97 4.61
C VAL A 207 -23.74 -6.57 3.67
N LYS A 208 -24.69 -5.74 3.23
CA LYS A 208 -25.81 -6.20 2.40
C LYS A 208 -25.49 -6.10 0.91
N GLU A 209 -24.67 -5.13 0.57
CA GLU A 209 -24.19 -4.88 -0.78
C GLU A 209 -23.29 -6.03 -1.22
N LYS A 210 -23.47 -6.48 -2.45
CA LYS A 210 -22.65 -7.55 -3.04
C LYS A 210 -21.36 -7.03 -3.69
N ILE A 211 -21.24 -5.72 -3.82
CA ILE A 211 -20.11 -5.04 -4.48
C ILE A 211 -19.13 -4.60 -3.39
N TYR A 212 -17.85 -4.92 -3.58
CA TYR A 212 -16.72 -4.43 -2.79
C TYR A 212 -16.56 -2.92 -2.97
N ASP A 213 -16.17 -2.23 -1.90
CA ASP A 213 -15.87 -0.80 -1.96
C ASP A 213 -14.74 -0.51 -0.99
N ALA A 214 -13.60 -0.10 -1.54
CA ALA A 214 -12.39 0.23 -0.80
C ALA A 214 -12.66 1.11 0.43
N LEU A 215 -13.53 2.12 0.30
CA LEU A 215 -13.77 3.07 1.37
C LEU A 215 -14.58 2.45 2.52
N ARG A 216 -15.67 1.75 2.22
CA ARG A 216 -16.44 1.00 3.21
C ARG A 216 -15.58 -0.08 3.85
N ASP A 217 -14.84 -0.83 3.05
CA ASP A 217 -14.09 -1.99 3.51
C ASP A 217 -12.90 -1.55 4.38
N THR A 218 -12.21 -0.44 4.06
CA THR A 218 -11.21 0.17 4.96
C THR A 218 -11.82 0.57 6.32
N LYS A 219 -13.06 1.10 6.34
CA LYS A 219 -13.74 1.43 7.62
C LYS A 219 -14.04 0.18 8.45
N LEU A 220 -14.47 -0.90 7.79
CA LEU A 220 -14.72 -2.18 8.44
C LEU A 220 -13.44 -2.80 9.00
N VAL A 221 -12.33 -2.70 8.27
CA VAL A 221 -10.99 -3.11 8.74
C VAL A 221 -10.63 -2.39 10.05
N ILE A 222 -10.83 -1.07 10.10
CA ILE A 222 -10.59 -0.29 11.33
C ILE A 222 -11.45 -0.81 12.48
N GLU A 223 -12.75 -1.01 12.25
CA GLU A 223 -13.67 -1.48 13.30
C GLU A 223 -13.28 -2.87 13.82
N LEU A 224 -12.93 -3.78 12.90
CA LEU A 224 -12.50 -5.12 13.23
C LEU A 224 -11.17 -5.11 14.01
N TYR A 225 -10.22 -4.26 13.61
CA TYR A 225 -8.99 -4.06 14.36
C TYR A 225 -9.27 -3.51 15.76
N LYS A 226 -10.07 -2.44 15.90
CA LYS A 226 -10.42 -1.84 17.20
C LYS A 226 -11.04 -2.85 18.16
N TYR A 227 -11.84 -3.79 17.66
CA TYR A 227 -12.43 -4.86 18.48
C TYR A 227 -11.37 -5.74 19.17
N ALA A 228 -10.24 -6.02 18.51
CA ALA A 228 -9.20 -6.92 19.01
C ALA A 228 -7.83 -6.24 19.19
N GLU A 229 -7.79 -4.92 19.22
CA GLU A 229 -6.56 -4.12 19.11
C GLU A 229 -5.47 -4.55 20.09
N LYS A 230 -5.80 -4.65 21.37
CA LYS A 230 -4.86 -5.08 22.42
C LYS A 230 -4.22 -6.43 22.12
N ASP A 231 -5.00 -7.38 21.61
CA ASP A 231 -4.50 -8.72 21.30
C ASP A 231 -3.68 -8.72 20.00
N ILE A 232 -4.12 -7.98 18.97
CA ILE A 232 -3.43 -7.87 17.68
C ILE A 232 -2.08 -7.17 17.90
N ASP A 233 -2.05 -6.03 18.58
CA ASP A 233 -0.82 -5.27 18.87
C ASP A 233 0.19 -6.12 19.65
N ARG A 234 -0.28 -6.88 20.65
CA ARG A 234 0.59 -7.77 21.44
C ARG A 234 1.26 -8.86 20.62
N VAL A 235 0.57 -9.42 19.62
CA VAL A 235 1.06 -10.59 18.86
C VAL A 235 1.73 -10.23 17.54
N GLN A 236 1.33 -9.13 16.90
CA GLN A 236 1.87 -8.69 15.61
C GLN A 236 2.85 -7.51 15.73
N GLY A 237 2.90 -6.81 16.86
CA GLY A 237 3.79 -5.67 17.09
C GLY A 237 5.20 -6.00 17.57
N ARG A 238 5.57 -7.28 17.64
CA ARG A 238 6.91 -7.71 18.11
C ARG A 238 7.92 -7.58 16.98
N LYS A 239 9.09 -6.99 17.27
CA LYS A 239 10.24 -6.95 16.38
C LYS A 239 10.90 -8.32 16.27
#